data_AF-A0A1A0FJT0-F1
#
_entry.id   AF-A0A1A0FJT0-F1
#
_cell.length_a   1.000
_cell.length_b   1.000
_cell.length_c   1.000
_cell.angle_alpha   90.00
_cell.angle_beta   90.00
_cell.angle_gamma   90.00
#
_symmetry.space_group_name_H-M   'P 1'
#
loop_
_entity.id
_entity.type
_entity.pdbx_description
1 polymer ?
#
loop_
_entity_poly.entity_id
_entity_poly.type
_entity_poly.pdbx_seq_one_letter_code
_entity_poly.pdbx_strand_id
1 'polypeptide(L)' 'MKCGQPSLVLTLGHADLVVAEIEGEYRLFKSHRAGSRCRLLPPNGGQGYFVNAQQFKGVVVRQARCWAV' A
#
# COMPACT_ATOMS: atom_id res chain seq x y z
N MET A 1 -12.24 15.05 -14.96
CA MET A 1 -12.20 13.84 -14.10
C MET A 1 -10.77 13.64 -13.60
N LYS A 2 -10.45 14.05 -12.37
CA LYS A 2 -9.09 13.98 -11.81
C LYS A 2 -8.80 12.56 -11.30
N CYS A 3 -8.14 11.75 -12.14
CA CYS A 3 -7.47 10.54 -11.68
C CYS A 3 -6.14 10.95 -11.03
N GLY A 4 -6.00 10.70 -9.73
CA GLY A 4 -4.76 10.94 -9.00
C GLY A 4 -4.98 11.89 -7.83
N GLN A 5 -5.14 11.32 -6.63
CA GLN A 5 -4.78 12.07 -5.43
C GLN A 5 -3.24 12.22 -5.46
N PRO A 6 -2.70 13.43 -5.64
CA PRO A 6 -1.28 13.63 -5.91
C PRO A 6 -0.39 13.33 -4.70
N SER A 7 -0.92 13.42 -3.48
CA SER A 7 -0.13 13.38 -2.24
C SER A 7 0.43 12.00 -1.88
N LEU A 8 -0.28 10.94 -2.27
CA LEU A 8 0.08 9.57 -1.88
C LEU A 8 1.04 8.91 -2.87
N VAL A 9 0.90 9.24 -4.16
CA VAL A 9 1.73 8.68 -5.23
C VAL A 9 3.14 9.29 -5.23
N LEU A 10 3.32 10.50 -4.69
CA LEU A 10 4.61 11.17 -4.65
C LEU A 10 5.57 10.58 -3.59
N THR A 11 5.05 9.89 -2.58
CA THR A 11 5.85 9.31 -1.48
C THR A 11 5.96 7.79 -1.52
N LEU A 12 5.18 7.10 -2.36
CA LEU A 12 5.28 5.65 -2.54
C LEU A 12 6.27 5.28 -3.64
N GLY A 13 7.35 4.63 -3.24
CA GLY A 13 8.24 3.90 -4.13
C GLY A 13 7.56 2.70 -4.78
N HIS A 14 8.17 2.12 -5.81
CA HIS A 14 7.72 0.85 -6.37
C HIS A 14 8.07 -0.29 -5.41
N ALA A 15 7.10 -1.18 -5.15
CA ALA A 15 7.24 -2.35 -4.25
C ALA A 15 7.43 -2.02 -2.76
N ASP A 16 7.16 -0.78 -2.33
CA ASP A 16 7.08 -0.41 -0.91
C ASP A 16 6.01 -1.25 -0.21
N LEU A 17 6.34 -1.73 0.98
CA LEU A 17 5.36 -2.36 1.86
C LEU A 17 4.58 -1.26 2.58
N VAL A 18 3.25 -1.29 2.50
CA VAL A 18 2.37 -0.26 3.04
C VAL A 18 1.29 -0.87 3.93
N VAL A 19 0.78 -0.06 4.85
CA VAL A 19 -0.37 -0.39 5.70
C VAL A 19 -1.59 0.39 5.18
N ALA A 20 -2.69 -0.32 4.96
CA ALA A 20 -3.98 0.30 4.66
C ALA A 20 -5.11 -0.36 5.44
N GLU A 21 -6.15 0.41 5.71
CA GLU A 21 -7.39 -0.04 6.33
C GLU A 21 -8.42 -0.35 5.25
N ILE A 22 -8.82 -1.63 5.15
CA ILE A 22 -9.81 -2.13 4.19
C ILE A 22 -10.88 -2.86 4.99
N GLU A 23 -12.15 -2.47 4.81
CA GLU A 23 -13.29 -3.12 5.48
C GLU A 23 -13.16 -3.16 7.02
N GLY A 24 -12.52 -2.12 7.60
CA GLY A 24 -12.27 -2.03 9.05
C GLY A 24 -11.08 -2.84 9.54
N GLU A 25 -10.34 -3.52 8.66
CA GLU A 25 -9.14 -4.27 9.00
C GLU A 25 -7.87 -3.61 8.48
N TYR A 26 -6.84 -3.57 9.33
CA TYR A 26 -5.50 -3.15 8.94
C TYR A 26 -4.78 -4.28 8.21
N ARG A 27 -4.44 -4.07 6.94
CA ARG A 27 -3.80 -5.06 6.08
C ARG A 27 -2.52 -4.49 5.45
N LEU A 28 -1.57 -5.39 5.18
CA LEU A 28 -0.32 -5.08 4.48
C LEU A 28 -0.49 -5.25 2.97
N PHE A 29 0.14 -4.38 2.19
CA PHE A 29 0.17 -4.45 0.74
C PHE A 29 1.52 -4.04 0.18
N LYS A 30 1.86 -4.49 -1.03
CA LYS A 30 2.95 -3.95 -1.83
C LYS A 30 2.43 -2.88 -2.77
N SER A 31 3.08 -1.73 -2.83
CA SER A 31 2.79 -0.73 -3.85
C SER A 31 3.20 -1.25 -5.22
N HIS A 32 2.35 -1.06 -6.21
CA HIS A 32 2.62 -1.38 -7.60
C HIS A 32 2.28 -0.17 -8.46
N ARG A 33 3.33 0.43 -9.02
CA ARG A 33 3.20 1.56 -9.93
C ARG A 33 2.91 1.06 -11.34
N ALA A 34 1.73 1.41 -11.86
CA ALA A 34 1.34 1.17 -13.24
C ALA A 34 1.19 2.53 -13.94
N GLY A 35 2.28 3.00 -14.56
CA GLY A 35 2.35 4.33 -15.17
C GLY A 35 2.20 5.46 -14.14
N SER A 36 1.19 6.30 -14.31
CA SER A 36 0.88 7.43 -13.41
C SER A 36 0.04 7.04 -12.18
N ARG A 37 -0.38 5.77 -12.06
CA ARG A 37 -1.24 5.30 -10.98
C ARG A 37 -0.48 4.36 -10.04
N CYS A 38 -0.84 4.42 -8.76
CA CYS A 38 -0.40 3.45 -7.77
C CYS A 38 -1.57 2.53 -7.40
N ARG A 39 -1.33 1.22 -7.42
CA ARG A 39 -2.25 0.18 -6.96
C ARG A 39 -1.58 -0.59 -5.83
N LEU A 40 -2.33 -1.03 -4.84
CA LEU A 40 -1.83 -1.87 -3.74
C LEU A 40 -2.09 -3.33 -4.05
N LEU A 41 -1.07 -4.18 -4.01
CA LEU A 41 -1.17 -5.61 -4.24
C LEU A 41 -1.05 -6.37 -2.91
N PRO A 42 -1.93 -7.32 -2.61
CA PRO A 42 -1.76 -8.19 -1.45
C PRO A 42 -0.42 -8.95 -1.52
N PRO A 43 0.28 -9.15 -0.38
CA PRO A 43 1.58 -9.84 -0.36
C PRO A 43 1.53 -11.27 -0.91
N ASN A 44 0.38 -11.94 -0.75
CA ASN A 44 0.15 -13.32 -1.19
C ASN A 44 -0.34 -13.41 -2.65
N GLY A 45 -0.33 -12.30 -3.40
CA GLY A 45 -0.96 -12.23 -4.72
C GLY A 45 -2.49 -12.04 -4.64
N GLY A 46 -3.11 -11.81 -5.80
CA GLY A 46 -4.55 -11.59 -5.92
C GLY A 46 -4.92 -10.26 -6.57
N GLN A 47 -6.20 -9.88 -6.44
CA GLN A 47 -6.68 -8.60 -6.95
C GLN A 47 -6.08 -7.45 -6.13
N GLY A 48 -5.46 -6.50 -6.82
CA GLY A 48 -4.98 -5.28 -6.20
C GLY A 48 -6.10 -4.28 -5.90
N TYR A 49 -5.89 -3.47 -4.89
CA TYR A 49 -6.82 -2.46 -4.40
C TYR A 49 -6.35 -1.07 -4.83
N PHE A 50 -7.31 -0.21 -5.14
CA PHE A 50 -7.07 1.24 -5.15
C PHE A 50 -7.52 1.77 -3.79
N VAL A 51 -6.59 2.36 -3.05
CA VAL A 51 -6.90 2.99 -1.76
C VAL A 51 -6.97 4.50 -1.92
N ASN A 52 -7.88 5.11 -1.16
CA ASN A 52 -7.91 6.56 -0.98
C ASN A 52 -7.00 6.98 0.18
N ALA A 53 -6.83 8.30 0.36
CA ALA A 53 -6.00 8.84 1.43
C ALA A 53 -6.46 8.51 2.86
N GLN A 54 -7.75 8.21 3.08
CA GLN A 54 -8.26 7.82 4.41
C GLN A 54 -7.93 6.36 4.76
N GLN A 55 -7.92 5.50 3.74
CA GLN A 55 -7.59 4.09 3.86
C GLN A 55 -6.09 3.87 4.00
N PHE A 56 -5.26 4.69 3.36
CA PHE A 56 -3.81 4.62 3.53
C PHE A 56 -3.38 5.08 4.92
N LYS A 57 -2.56 4.27 5.60
CA LYS A 57 -2.09 4.56 6.96
C LYS A 57 -0.60 4.81 7.04
N GLY A 58 0.20 4.29 6.10
CA GLY A 58 1.62 4.60 6.04
C GLY A 58 2.45 3.57 5.28
N VAL A 59 3.76 3.82 5.24
CA VAL A 59 4.78 2.92 4.66
C VAL A 59 5.50 2.20 5.80
N VAL A 60 5.77 0.91 5.61
CA VAL A 60 6.59 0.12 6.52
C VAL A 60 8.06 0.47 6.28
N VAL A 61 8.69 1.11 7.26
CA VAL A 61 10.11 1.52 7.19
C VAL A 61 11.07 0.47 7.73
N ARG A 62 10.58 -0.49 8.52
CA ARG A 62 11.39 -1.56 9.12
C ARG A 62 10.55 -2.81 9.34
N GLN A 63 11.07 -3.97 8.96
CA GLN A 63 10.54 -5.28 9.31
C GLN A 63 11.63 -6.05 10.06
N ALA A 64 11.31 -6.57 11.25
CA ALA A 64 12.19 -7.43 12.00
C ALA A 64 11.50 -8.79 12.18
N ARG A 65 12.27 -9.88 12.00
CA ARG A 65 11.82 -11.22 12.36
C ARG A 65 12.36 -11.53 13.74
N CYS A 66 11.47 -11.80 14.68
CA CYS A 66 11.85 -12.39 15.95
C CYS A 66 11.65 -13.91 15.81
N TRP A 67 12.63 -14.69 16.25
CA TRP A 67 12.42 -16.13 16.43
C TRP A 67 11.54 -16.27 17.67
N ALA A 68 10.38 -16.91 17.53
CA ALA A 68 9.65 -17.39 18.69
C ALA A 68 10.46 -18.54 19.30
N VAL A 69 10.74 -18.45 20.60
CA VAL A 69 11.31 -19.54 21.41
C VAL A 69 10.16 -20.42 21.87
#